data_AF-A0A835J0J8-F1
#
_entry.id   AF-A0A835J0J8-F1
#
_cell.length_a   1.000
_cell.length_b   1.000
_cell.length_c   1.000
_cell.angle_alpha   90.00
_cell.angle_beta   90.00
_cell.angle_gamma   90.00
#
_symmetry.space_group_name_H-M   'P 1'
#
loop_
_entity.id
_entity.type
_entity.pdbx_description
1 polymer ?
#
loop_
_entity_poly.entity_id
_entity_poly.type
_entity_poly.pdbx_seq_one_letter_code
_entity_poly.pdbx_strand_id
1 'polypeptide(L)'
;MLDSLGFGNFKDAIMVGPIPVDDGIGKEIATLFSTTMDTNKTFYTDSYGRDFIKRVCFVVVYFHLICLAALCSEINLGMYIEDNRTELSVMLDRSMGGSSLVDGQVELMLHRRLLYDDGKGVAEPLNETVCALDKCTGLTIQGNIYLRINTLGEGAKWRRSFGQEIYSPFLLAFTEQVREKVLVVELCLV
;
A
#
# COMPACT_ATOMS: atom_id res chain seq x y z
N MET A 1 -19.91 -10.30 18.78
CA MET A 1 -20.83 -10.54 17.64
C MET A 1 -20.13 -10.08 16.35
N LEU A 2 -18.95 -10.65 16.07
CA LEU A 2 -18.08 -10.28 14.95
C LEU A 2 -17.59 -11.59 14.31
N ASP A 3 -17.60 -11.61 12.98
CA ASP A 3 -17.10 -12.65 12.06
C ASP A 3 -17.87 -13.98 11.98
N SER A 4 -19.10 -13.95 11.47
CA SER A 4 -19.86 -15.16 11.10
C SER A 4 -19.69 -15.61 9.64
N LEU A 5 -18.71 -15.08 8.89
CA LEU A 5 -18.47 -15.44 7.48
C LEU A 5 -17.00 -15.82 7.13
N GLY A 6 -16.10 -15.94 8.11
CA GLY A 6 -14.82 -16.63 7.92
C GLY A 6 -13.75 -15.96 7.03
N PHE A 7 -14.00 -14.77 6.48
CA PHE A 7 -12.96 -13.99 5.79
C PHE A 7 -12.36 -12.96 6.76
N GLY A 8 -11.30 -13.38 7.45
CA GLY A 8 -10.52 -12.52 8.35
C GLY A 8 -9.77 -11.43 7.60
N ASN A 9 -9.35 -10.39 8.34
CA ASN A 9 -8.46 -9.36 7.81
C ASN A 9 -7.05 -9.95 7.66
N PHE A 10 -6.48 -9.87 6.47
CA PHE A 10 -5.08 -10.24 6.25
C PHE A 10 -4.22 -8.98 6.36
N LYS A 11 -3.19 -9.05 7.19
CA LYS A 11 -2.18 -7.99 7.31
C LYS A 11 -0.87 -8.53 6.75
N ASP A 12 -0.37 -7.89 5.72
CA ASP A 12 0.94 -8.17 5.13
C ASP A 12 1.92 -7.08 5.58
N ALA A 13 3.00 -7.49 6.25
CA ALA A 13 4.04 -6.58 6.73
C ALA A 13 5.18 -6.58 5.72
N ILE A 14 5.40 -5.44 5.07
CA ILE A 14 6.40 -5.28 4.02
C ILE A 14 7.68 -4.65 4.58
N MET A 15 8.82 -5.16 4.13
CA MET A 15 10.15 -4.62 4.39
C MET A 15 10.89 -4.62 3.05
N VAL A 16 11.13 -3.44 2.48
CA VAL A 16 11.74 -3.30 1.15
C VAL A 16 13.00 -2.46 1.25
N GLY A 17 14.14 -3.10 1.03
CA GLY A 17 15.45 -2.47 0.97
C GLY A 17 16.53 -3.26 1.74
N PRO A 18 17.81 -2.89 1.58
CA PRO A 18 18.31 -1.86 0.67
C PRO A 18 18.20 -2.31 -0.80
N ILE A 19 17.64 -1.46 -1.67
CA ILE A 19 17.52 -1.78 -3.10
C ILE A 19 18.92 -1.73 -3.73
N PRO A 20 19.44 -2.84 -4.29
CA PRO A 20 20.78 -2.89 -4.87
C PRO A 20 20.81 -2.11 -6.19
N VAL A 21 21.85 -1.30 -6.36
CA VAL A 21 22.08 -0.47 -7.56
C VAL A 21 23.53 -0.57 -8.06
N ASP A 22 24.29 -1.54 -7.57
CA ASP A 22 25.70 -1.75 -7.93
C ASP A 22 25.86 -2.18 -9.41
N ASP A 23 24.77 -2.63 -10.02
CA ASP A 23 24.64 -2.93 -11.45
C ASP A 23 24.44 -1.68 -12.33
N GLY A 24 24.33 -0.48 -11.74
CA GLY A 24 24.04 0.75 -12.46
C GLY A 24 22.60 0.84 -12.97
N ILE A 25 21.69 0.01 -12.46
CA ILE A 25 20.28 -0.05 -12.89
C ILE A 25 19.38 0.39 -11.73
N GLY A 26 18.65 1.49 -11.94
CA GLY A 26 17.57 1.93 -11.03
C GLY A 26 16.41 0.94 -11.03
N LYS A 27 15.75 0.77 -9.88
CA LYS A 27 14.70 -0.25 -9.69
C LYS A 27 13.49 0.35 -9.00
N GLU A 28 12.32 -0.03 -9.48
CA GLU A 28 11.02 0.22 -8.86
C GLU A 28 10.45 -1.13 -8.43
N ILE A 29 10.15 -1.26 -7.14
CA ILE A 29 9.69 -2.50 -6.52
C ILE A 29 8.19 -2.38 -6.29
N ALA A 30 7.44 -3.31 -6.86
CA ALA A 30 6.00 -3.41 -6.68
C ALA A 30 5.62 -4.79 -6.12
N THR A 31 4.49 -4.85 -5.42
CA THR A 31 3.83 -6.11 -5.07
C THR A 31 2.62 -6.31 -5.97
N LEU A 32 2.34 -7.58 -6.29
CA LEU A 32 1.24 -7.99 -7.15
C LEU A 32 0.37 -9.01 -6.40
N PHE A 33 -0.87 -8.64 -6.15
CA PHE A 33 -1.89 -9.57 -5.69
C PHE A 33 -2.66 -10.09 -6.90
N SER A 34 -2.66 -11.40 -7.11
CA SER A 34 -3.35 -12.03 -8.24
C SER A 34 -4.48 -12.92 -7.72
N THR A 35 -5.64 -12.76 -8.35
CA THR A 35 -6.84 -13.56 -8.11
C THR A 35 -7.40 -14.05 -9.44
N THR A 36 -8.38 -14.95 -9.38
CA THR A 36 -9.14 -15.42 -10.55
C THR A 36 -10.44 -14.62 -10.76
N MET A 37 -10.55 -13.43 -10.17
CA MET A 37 -11.76 -12.59 -10.29
C MET A 37 -11.87 -12.00 -11.70
N ASP A 38 -13.08 -12.01 -12.24
CA ASP A 38 -13.39 -11.38 -13.53
C ASP A 38 -13.80 -9.92 -13.30
N THR A 39 -12.81 -9.04 -13.29
CA THR A 39 -12.97 -7.62 -12.94
C THR A 39 -13.23 -6.72 -14.14
N ASN A 40 -13.24 -7.28 -15.36
CA ASN A 40 -13.48 -6.56 -16.62
C ASN A 40 -12.68 -5.25 -16.71
N LYS A 41 -11.38 -5.33 -16.43
CA LYS A 41 -10.38 -4.24 -16.43
C LYS A 41 -10.74 -3.05 -15.56
N THR A 42 -11.66 -3.24 -14.62
CA THR A 42 -12.17 -2.21 -13.73
C THR A 42 -11.52 -2.35 -12.37
N PHE A 43 -11.08 -1.23 -11.82
CA PHE A 43 -10.61 -1.11 -10.45
C PHE A 43 -11.04 0.24 -9.88
N TYR A 44 -11.02 0.36 -8.57
CA TYR A 44 -11.46 1.56 -7.87
C TYR A 44 -10.36 2.03 -6.93
N THR A 45 -10.05 3.32 -6.96
CA THR A 45 -9.09 3.94 -6.04
C THR A 45 -9.76 5.08 -5.30
N ASP A 46 -9.32 5.36 -4.09
CA ASP A 46 -9.77 6.55 -3.38
C ASP A 46 -9.29 7.86 -4.07
N SER A 47 -9.97 8.95 -3.74
CA SER A 47 -9.56 10.32 -4.00
C SER A 47 -9.28 10.98 -2.65
N TYR A 48 -8.00 11.14 -2.31
CA TYR A 48 -7.54 11.74 -1.05
C TYR A 48 -8.22 11.16 0.21
N GLY A 49 -8.39 9.84 0.24
CA GLY A 49 -9.01 9.10 1.33
C GLY A 49 -10.53 9.20 1.44
N ARG A 50 -11.20 9.74 0.42
CA ARG A 50 -12.65 9.96 0.41
C ARG A 50 -13.35 9.09 -0.64
N ASP A 51 -13.79 9.69 -1.73
CA ASP A 51 -14.61 9.02 -2.73
C ASP A 51 -13.80 7.98 -3.50
N PHE A 52 -14.42 6.83 -3.78
CA PHE A 52 -13.82 5.83 -4.66
C PHE A 52 -14.19 6.12 -6.11
N ILE A 53 -13.18 6.33 -6.95
CA ILE A 53 -13.33 6.63 -8.37
C ILE A 53 -13.12 5.35 -9.16
N LYS A 54 -14.09 5.03 -10.02
CA LYS A 54 -13.99 3.93 -10.97
C LYS A 54 -12.93 4.24 -12.04
N ARG A 55 -12.00 3.33 -12.24
CA ARG A 55 -10.94 3.39 -13.25
C ARG A 55 -11.02 2.16 -14.14
N VAL A 56 -10.75 2.36 -15.43
CA VAL A 56 -10.74 1.28 -16.42
C VAL A 56 -9.42 1.34 -17.18
N CYS A 57 -8.69 0.23 -17.20
CA CYS A 57 -7.45 0.12 -17.95
C CYS A 57 -7.76 -0.05 -19.45
N PHE A 58 -7.44 0.96 -20.26
CA PHE A 58 -7.54 0.88 -21.72
C PHE A 58 -6.15 0.88 -22.35
N VAL A 59 -5.75 -0.25 -22.94
CA VAL A 59 -4.62 -0.29 -23.88
C VAL A 59 -5.15 0.20 -25.23
N VAL A 60 -4.88 1.46 -25.58
CA VAL A 60 -5.26 1.99 -26.90
C VAL A 60 -4.25 1.48 -27.93
N VAL A 61 -4.69 0.54 -28.78
CA VAL A 61 -3.88 -0.19 -29.77
C VAL A 61 -3.18 0.71 -30.80
N TYR A 62 -3.65 1.95 -31.00
CA TYR A 62 -3.08 2.88 -32.00
C TYR A 62 -1.80 3.58 -31.56
N PHE A 63 -1.54 3.67 -30.26
CA PHE A 63 -0.27 4.11 -29.70
C PHE A 63 0.27 2.99 -28.83
N HIS A 64 1.22 2.22 -29.35
CA HIS A 64 1.91 1.11 -28.67
C HIS A 64 2.71 1.55 -27.41
N LEU A 65 2.47 2.76 -26.91
CA LEU A 65 3.29 3.51 -25.97
C LEU A 65 2.45 4.24 -24.92
N ILE A 66 1.24 3.76 -24.59
CA ILE A 66 0.60 4.22 -23.35
C ILE A 66 1.25 3.46 -22.21
N CYS A 67 2.28 4.11 -21.68
CA CYS A 67 3.19 3.69 -20.65
C CYS A 67 2.45 3.10 -19.44
N LEU A 68 2.95 1.99 -18.92
CA LEU A 68 2.58 1.39 -17.63
C LEU A 68 2.50 2.45 -16.51
N ALA A 69 3.30 3.52 -16.59
CA ALA A 69 3.29 4.64 -15.65
C ALA A 69 2.02 5.54 -15.70
N ALA A 70 1.38 5.69 -16.86
CA ALA A 70 0.18 6.54 -17.01
C ALA A 70 -1.09 5.92 -16.40
N LEU A 71 -1.03 4.64 -16.05
CA LEU A 71 -2.12 3.86 -15.45
C LEU A 71 -1.99 3.75 -13.93
N CYS A 72 -0.88 4.25 -13.36
CA CYS A 72 -0.66 4.29 -11.94
C CYS A 72 -1.48 5.45 -11.33
N SER A 73 -2.34 5.12 -10.38
CA SER A 73 -3.15 6.09 -9.66
C SER A 73 -2.60 6.24 -8.26
N GLU A 74 -2.68 7.46 -7.73
CA GLU A 74 -2.39 7.73 -6.32
C GLU A 74 -3.48 7.10 -5.44
N ILE A 75 -3.06 6.34 -4.44
CA ILE A 75 -3.92 5.66 -3.47
C ILE A 75 -3.48 6.11 -2.09
N ASN A 76 -4.37 6.76 -1.34
CA ASN A 76 -4.06 7.27 0.01
C ASN A 76 -4.69 6.42 1.11
N LEU A 77 -5.88 5.88 0.85
CA LEU A 77 -6.64 5.05 1.77
C LEU A 77 -6.62 3.60 1.32
N GLY A 78 -6.93 3.36 0.05
CA GLY A 78 -7.02 2.02 -0.47
C GLY A 78 -7.60 1.95 -1.88
N MET A 79 -7.51 0.76 -2.44
CA MET A 79 -8.10 0.40 -3.72
C MET A 79 -8.86 -0.91 -3.59
N TYR A 80 -9.81 -1.14 -4.48
CA TYR A 80 -10.48 -2.43 -4.55
C TYR A 80 -10.80 -2.82 -5.99
N ILE A 81 -10.96 -4.11 -6.19
CA ILE A 81 -11.48 -4.73 -7.40
C ILE A 81 -12.70 -5.55 -7.02
N GLU A 82 -13.64 -5.69 -7.95
CA GLU A 82 -14.88 -6.42 -7.72
C GLU A 82 -15.23 -7.26 -8.95
N ASP A 83 -15.87 -8.40 -8.71
CA ASP A 83 -16.56 -9.18 -9.72
C ASP A 83 -18.05 -9.29 -9.35
N ASN A 84 -18.81 -10.15 -10.04
CA ASN A 84 -20.24 -10.31 -9.80
C ASN A 84 -20.59 -10.91 -8.42
N ARG A 85 -19.63 -11.35 -7.61
CA ARG A 85 -19.87 -12.07 -6.35
C ARG A 85 -19.09 -11.52 -5.16
N THR A 86 -17.89 -11.01 -5.41
CA THR A 86 -16.87 -10.71 -4.40
C THR A 86 -16.17 -9.40 -4.68
N GLU A 87 -15.68 -8.79 -3.60
CA GLU A 87 -14.84 -7.60 -3.60
C GLU A 87 -13.51 -7.95 -2.92
N LEU A 88 -12.38 -7.70 -3.57
CA LEU A 88 -11.06 -7.70 -2.93
C LEU A 88 -10.68 -6.25 -2.66
N SER A 89 -10.55 -5.92 -1.37
CA SER A 89 -10.15 -4.59 -0.92
C SER A 89 -8.75 -4.61 -0.35
N VAL A 90 -7.96 -3.60 -0.73
CA VAL A 90 -6.57 -3.40 -0.29
C VAL A 90 -6.45 -2.02 0.33
N MET A 91 -6.16 -1.96 1.62
CA MET A 91 -5.99 -0.73 2.40
C MET A 91 -4.51 -0.52 2.72
N LEU A 92 -4.08 0.73 2.70
CA LEU A 92 -2.67 1.10 2.83
C LEU A 92 -2.41 1.86 4.12
N ASP A 93 -1.19 1.78 4.63
CA ASP A 93 -0.72 2.59 5.77
C ASP A 93 -0.13 3.96 5.37
N ARG A 94 0.06 4.17 4.06
CA ARG A 94 0.59 5.40 3.46
C ARG A 94 0.16 5.52 2.00
N SER A 95 0.39 6.70 1.43
CA SER A 95 0.17 6.95 0.01
C SER A 95 1.12 6.10 -0.85
N MET A 96 0.56 5.36 -1.81
CA MET A 96 1.32 4.59 -2.79
C MET A 96 0.73 4.77 -4.18
N GLY A 97 1.53 4.47 -5.21
CA GLY A 97 1.03 4.31 -6.56
C GLY A 97 0.51 2.89 -6.76
N GLY A 98 -0.62 2.72 -7.43
CA GLY A 98 -1.12 1.39 -7.79
C GLY A 98 -1.99 1.35 -9.03
N SER A 99 -2.20 0.14 -9.54
CA SER A 99 -2.99 -0.12 -10.74
C SER A 99 -3.53 -1.55 -10.80
N SER A 100 -4.34 -1.84 -11.81
CA SER A 100 -4.84 -3.18 -12.16
C SER A 100 -4.68 -3.35 -13.67
N LEU A 101 -3.52 -3.85 -14.09
CA LEU A 101 -3.16 -3.99 -15.50
C LEU A 101 -3.83 -5.20 -16.17
N VAL A 102 -4.04 -6.26 -15.40
CA VAL A 102 -4.68 -7.52 -15.82
C VAL A 102 -5.89 -7.77 -14.93
N ASP A 103 -6.90 -8.45 -15.47
CA ASP A 103 -8.09 -8.81 -14.70
C ASP A 103 -7.73 -9.65 -13.47
N GLY A 104 -8.39 -9.35 -12.35
CA GLY A 104 -8.14 -10.01 -11.08
C GLY A 104 -6.80 -9.67 -10.44
N GLN A 105 -6.02 -8.70 -10.96
CA GLN A 105 -4.74 -8.29 -10.39
C GLN A 105 -4.77 -6.90 -9.76
N VAL A 106 -4.02 -6.74 -8.67
CA VAL A 106 -3.77 -5.46 -8.02
C VAL A 106 -2.27 -5.29 -7.84
N GLU A 107 -1.72 -4.21 -8.37
CA GLU A 107 -0.31 -3.85 -8.28
C GLU A 107 -0.15 -2.59 -7.40
N LEU A 108 0.82 -2.62 -6.49
CA LEU A 108 1.18 -1.48 -5.65
C LEU A 108 2.70 -1.27 -5.68
N MET A 109 3.13 -0.06 -6.05
CA MET A 109 4.53 0.34 -5.98
C MET A 109 4.92 0.60 -4.52
N LEU A 110 5.85 -0.20 -4.00
CA LEU A 110 6.28 -0.17 -2.62
C LEU A 110 7.42 0.81 -2.41
N HIS A 111 8.45 0.73 -3.24
CA HIS A 111 9.67 1.53 -3.09
C HIS A 111 10.37 1.69 -4.44
N ARG A 112 11.11 2.80 -4.62
CA ARG A 112 11.88 3.05 -5.84
C ARG A 112 13.21 3.69 -5.53
N ARG A 113 14.23 3.33 -6.31
CA ARG A 113 15.57 3.91 -6.25
C ARG A 113 16.09 4.12 -7.66
N LEU A 114 16.22 5.38 -8.06
CA LEU A 114 16.62 5.80 -9.40
C LEU A 114 18.02 6.40 -9.36
N LEU A 115 18.78 6.24 -10.46
CA LEU A 115 20.18 6.70 -10.57
C LEU A 115 20.34 7.95 -11.43
N TYR A 116 19.25 8.43 -12.03
CA TYR A 116 19.23 9.61 -12.90
C TYR A 116 18.13 10.57 -12.47
N ASP A 117 18.41 11.87 -12.62
CA ASP A 117 17.43 12.95 -12.45
C ASP A 117 16.45 12.97 -13.65
N ASP A 118 15.21 13.37 -13.39
CA ASP A 118 14.14 13.41 -14.39
C ASP A 118 14.04 14.75 -15.14
N GLY A 119 14.92 15.71 -14.82
CA GLY A 119 14.97 17.03 -15.43
C GLY A 119 13.79 17.93 -15.06
N LYS A 120 13.06 17.64 -13.97
CA LYS A 120 11.88 18.42 -13.54
C LYS A 120 12.17 19.50 -12.50
N GLY A 121 13.44 19.72 -12.18
CA GLY A 121 13.92 20.90 -11.43
C GLY A 121 14.52 20.61 -10.06
N VAL A 122 14.52 19.34 -9.62
CA VAL A 122 15.14 18.92 -8.35
C VAL A 122 16.66 18.72 -8.53
N ALA A 123 17.11 18.30 -9.72
CA ALA A 123 18.52 18.16 -10.10
C ALA A 123 19.31 17.15 -9.27
N GLU A 124 18.62 16.14 -8.74
CA GLU A 124 19.21 15.01 -8.04
C GLU A 124 18.41 13.73 -8.37
N PRO A 125 19.09 12.57 -8.49
CA PRO A 125 18.40 11.31 -8.64
C PRO A 125 17.69 10.93 -7.34
N LEU A 126 16.56 10.22 -7.45
CA LEU A 126 15.88 9.64 -6.29
C LEU A 126 16.66 8.42 -5.75
N ASN A 127 17.75 8.71 -5.05
CA ASN A 127 18.73 7.74 -4.56
C ASN A 127 18.91 7.87 -3.04
N GLU A 128 17.83 7.65 -2.29
CA GLU A 128 17.82 7.78 -0.84
C GLU A 128 18.75 6.76 -0.17
N THR A 129 19.60 7.25 0.75
CA THR A 129 20.54 6.43 1.51
C THR A 129 20.51 6.80 2.99
N VAL A 130 20.82 5.83 3.83
CA VAL A 130 21.04 5.99 5.27
C VAL A 130 22.51 5.73 5.55
N CYS A 131 23.18 6.68 6.20
CA CYS A 131 24.60 6.60 6.52
C CYS A 131 24.84 6.51 8.03
N ALA A 132 25.65 5.55 8.46
CA ALA A 132 26.10 5.40 9.84
C ALA A 132 27.55 4.88 9.87
N LEU A 133 28.40 5.42 10.75
CA LEU A 133 29.81 5.01 10.92
C LEU A 133 30.56 4.89 9.58
N ASP A 134 30.52 5.95 8.76
CA ASP A 134 31.12 6.05 7.42
C ASP A 134 30.64 5.03 6.37
N LYS A 135 29.57 4.29 6.67
CA LYS A 135 28.93 3.36 5.73
C LYS A 135 27.54 3.86 5.35
N CYS A 136 27.33 4.05 4.04
CA CYS A 136 26.03 4.40 3.49
C CYS A 136 25.38 3.18 2.83
N THR A 137 24.10 2.96 3.11
CA THR A 137 23.29 1.90 2.49
C THR A 137 22.00 2.48 1.95
N GLY A 138 21.40 1.84 0.93
CA GLY A 138 20.10 2.28 0.41
C GLY A 138 19.02 2.30 1.48
N LEU A 139 18.10 3.27 1.42
CA LEU A 139 16.99 3.36 2.35
C LEU A 139 16.15 2.07 2.33
N THR A 140 15.86 1.54 3.51
CA THR A 140 14.93 0.42 3.69
C THR A 140 13.66 0.96 4.30
N ILE A 141 12.52 0.68 3.66
CA ILE A 141 11.21 1.06 4.16
C ILE A 141 10.52 -0.13 4.80
N GLN A 142 9.70 0.16 5.81
CA GLN A 142 8.77 -0.80 6.41
C GLN A 142 7.36 -0.22 6.35
N GLY A 143 6.38 -1.09 6.10
CA GLY A 143 4.98 -0.71 6.07
C GLY A 143 4.05 -1.92 6.20
N ASN A 144 2.75 -1.66 6.13
CA ASN A 144 1.72 -2.67 6.20
C ASN A 144 0.68 -2.46 5.10
N ILE A 145 0.26 -3.57 4.49
CA ILE A 145 -0.84 -3.65 3.55
C ILE A 145 -1.91 -4.53 4.17
N TYR A 146 -3.16 -4.11 4.08
CA TYR A 146 -4.27 -4.84 4.65
C TYR A 146 -5.22 -5.30 3.56
N LEU A 147 -5.50 -6.59 3.51
CA LEU A 147 -6.37 -7.19 2.51
C LEU A 147 -7.60 -7.79 3.16
N ARG A 148 -8.74 -7.63 2.50
CA ARG A 148 -9.97 -8.32 2.86
C ARG A 148 -10.76 -8.70 1.62
N ILE A 149 -11.28 -9.91 1.62
CA ILE A 149 -12.26 -10.38 0.65
C ILE A 149 -13.63 -10.28 1.30
N ASN A 150 -14.56 -9.62 0.62
CA ASN A 150 -15.93 -9.46 1.04
C ASN A 150 -16.87 -9.97 -0.05
N THR A 151 -18.10 -10.31 0.33
CA THR A 151 -19.20 -10.43 -0.64
C THR A 151 -19.52 -9.06 -1.22
N LEU A 152 -19.97 -9.02 -2.47
CA LEU A 152 -20.36 -7.79 -3.14
C LEU A 152 -21.38 -7.01 -2.28
N GLY A 153 -21.10 -5.73 -2.03
CA GLY A 153 -21.89 -4.82 -1.20
C GLY A 153 -21.42 -4.67 0.26
N GLU A 154 -20.71 -5.65 0.82
CA GLU A 154 -20.28 -5.62 2.24
C GLU A 154 -18.90 -4.96 2.44
N GLY A 155 -18.09 -4.87 1.38
CA GLY A 155 -16.72 -4.35 1.47
C GLY A 155 -16.65 -2.88 1.87
N ALA A 156 -17.66 -2.07 1.49
CA ALA A 156 -17.69 -0.63 1.77
C ALA A 156 -17.64 -0.32 3.28
N LYS A 157 -18.38 -1.10 4.09
CA LYS A 157 -18.39 -0.93 5.55
C LYS A 157 -17.00 -1.16 6.14
N TRP A 158 -16.32 -2.22 5.71
CA TRP A 158 -14.97 -2.52 6.17
C TRP A 158 -13.98 -1.45 5.74
N ARG A 159 -13.95 -1.06 4.45
CA ARG A 159 -13.03 -0.03 3.94
C ARG A 159 -13.14 1.28 4.73
N ARG A 160 -14.36 1.69 5.09
CA ARG A 160 -14.60 2.92 5.85
C ARG A 160 -14.21 2.81 7.32
N SER A 161 -14.68 1.78 8.03
CA SER A 161 -14.38 1.62 9.45
C SER A 161 -12.89 1.33 9.68
N PHE A 162 -12.35 0.35 8.96
CA PHE A 162 -10.96 -0.06 9.11
C PHE A 162 -9.98 0.98 8.59
N GLY A 163 -10.34 1.72 7.53
CA GLY A 163 -9.58 2.87 7.07
C GLY A 163 -9.36 3.93 8.15
N GLN A 164 -10.40 4.20 8.96
CA GLN A 164 -10.28 5.12 10.09
C GLN A 164 -9.43 4.55 11.22
N GLU A 165 -9.49 3.25 11.48
CA GLU A 165 -8.63 2.56 12.47
C GLU A 165 -7.15 2.63 12.08
N ILE A 166 -6.83 2.49 10.78
CA ILE A 166 -5.45 2.66 10.27
C ILE A 166 -4.98 4.11 10.48
N TYR A 167 -5.83 5.08 10.16
CA TYR A 167 -5.49 6.51 10.26
C TYR A 167 -5.38 7.00 11.72
N SER A 168 -6.18 6.45 12.62
CA SER A 168 -6.25 6.83 14.03
C SER A 168 -5.99 5.61 14.93
N PRO A 169 -4.74 5.12 14.99
CA PRO A 169 -4.38 3.99 15.83
C PRO A 169 -4.41 4.38 17.31
N PHE A 170 -4.48 3.37 18.18
CA PHE A 170 -4.38 3.58 19.62
C PHE A 170 -3.05 4.23 20.01
N LEU A 171 -3.13 5.22 20.89
CA LEU A 171 -1.95 5.83 21.51
C LEU A 171 -1.61 5.05 22.77
N LEU A 172 -0.39 4.52 22.82
CA LEU A 172 0.12 3.80 23.97
C LEU A 172 0.93 4.75 24.85
N ALA A 173 0.50 4.92 26.10
CA ALA A 173 1.25 5.63 27.12
C ALA A 173 1.84 4.64 28.12
N PHE A 174 3.12 4.80 28.43
CA PHE A 174 3.85 4.00 29.41
C PHE A 174 4.25 4.90 30.57
N THR A 175 3.97 4.46 31.81
CA THR A 175 4.44 5.11 33.03
C THR A 175 5.18 4.11 33.89
N GLU A 176 6.24 4.55 34.56
CA GLU A 176 6.97 3.73 35.53
C GLU A 176 6.33 3.89 36.91
N GLN A 177 5.82 2.80 37.48
CA GLN A 177 5.42 2.77 38.89
C GLN A 177 6.46 2.04 39.71
N VAL A 178 7.10 2.74 40.64
CA VAL A 178 7.94 2.12 41.68
C VAL A 178 7.02 1.60 42.79
N ARG A 179 6.59 0.35 42.67
CA ARG A 179 6.04 -0.44 43.80
C ARG A 179 7.06 -1.51 44.14
N GLU A 180 7.44 -1.60 45.42
CA GLU A 180 8.40 -2.56 46.01
C GLU A 180 9.11 -3.47 45.00
N LYS A 181 10.25 -3.00 44.45
CA LYS A 181 11.18 -3.79 43.63
C LYS A 181 10.57 -4.56 42.44
N VAL A 182 9.44 -4.14 41.88
CA VAL A 182 8.88 -4.70 40.63
C VAL A 182 8.51 -3.55 39.69
N LEU A 183 9.12 -3.55 38.51
CA LEU A 183 8.76 -2.64 37.43
C LEU A 183 7.40 -3.08 36.87
N VAL A 184 6.35 -2.27 37.05
CA VAL A 184 5.03 -2.49 36.45
C VAL A 184 4.87 -1.50 35.31
N VAL A 185 4.70 -2.02 34.08
CA VAL A 185 4.36 -1.23 32.90
C VAL A 185 2.85 -1.32 32.72
N GLU A 186 2.14 -0.21 32.96
CA GLU A 186 0.69 -0.12 32.80
C GLU A 186 0.36 0.44 31.40
N LEU A 187 -0.43 -0.30 30.62
CA LEU A 187 -0.88 0.12 29.30
C LEU A 187 -2.12 1.00 29.44
N CYS A 188 -1.95 2.31 29.31
CA CYS A 188 -3.10 3.23 29.24
C CYS A 188 -3.45 3.47 27.76
N LEU A 189 -4.68 3.08 27.37
CA LEU A 189 -5.26 3.40 26.06
C LEU A 189 -5.90 4.78 26.17
N VAL A 190 -5.38 5.76 25.41
CA VAL A 190 -5.93 7.12 25.30
C VAL A 190 -6.66 7.28 23.96
#